data_AF-A0A3D1IL79-F1
#
_entry.id   AF-A0A3D1IL79-F1
#
_cell.length_a   1.000
_cell.length_b   1.000
_cell.length_c   1.000
_cell.angle_alpha   90.00
_cell.angle_beta   90.00
_cell.angle_gamma   90.00
#
_symmetry.space_group_name_H-M   'P 1'
#
loop_
_entity.id
_entity.type
_entity.pdbx_description
1 polymer ?
#
loop_
_entity_poly.entity_id
_entity_poly.type
_entity_poly.pdbx_seq_one_letter_code
_entity_poly.pdbx_strand_id
1 'polypeptide(L)' 'GGAHKDDLLAVCILIARHRVPVFRRDPTDDELDDASVAVVDIGGSHDPAKSNFDHHHFDREHPPTCGLSLVLQHLG' A
#
# COMPACT_ATOMS: atom_id res chain seq x y z
N GLY A 1 14.37 -3.47 7.40
CA GLY A 1 15.24 -3.65 6.22
C GLY A 1 15.19 -2.42 5.32
N GLY A 2 15.75 -2.47 4.12
CA GLY A 2 15.46 -1.46 3.08
C GLY A 2 14.01 -1.59 2.60
N ALA A 3 13.45 -0.53 2.00
CA ALA A 3 12.16 -0.64 1.31
C ALA A 3 12.34 -1.46 0.03
N HIS A 4 11.32 -2.22 -0.38
CA HIS A 4 11.35 -2.85 -1.69
C HIS A 4 11.20 -1.76 -2.78
N LYS A 5 11.64 -2.07 -4.00
CA LYS A 5 11.69 -1.08 -5.09
C LYS A 5 10.29 -0.66 -5.52
N ASP A 6 9.36 -1.59 -5.47
CA ASP A 6 7.95 -1.40 -5.76
C ASP A 6 7.23 -0.58 -4.68
N ASP A 7 7.53 -0.75 -3.38
CA ASP A 7 6.98 0.13 -2.33
C ASP A 7 7.35 1.58 -2.59
N LEU A 8 8.63 1.82 -2.93
CA LEU A 8 9.12 3.14 -3.27
C LEU A 8 8.36 3.72 -4.46
N LEU A 9 8.18 2.95 -5.53
CA LEU A 9 7.45 3.40 -6.73
C LEU A 9 5.96 3.64 -6.44
N ALA A 10 5.32 2.77 -5.66
CA ALA A 10 3.93 2.91 -5.24
C ALA A 10 3.74 4.24 -4.49
N VAL A 11 4.61 4.51 -3.50
CA VAL A 11 4.61 5.76 -2.74
C VAL A 11 4.89 6.97 -3.64
N CYS A 12 5.84 6.89 -4.59
CA CYS A 12 6.09 7.98 -5.54
C CYS A 12 4.84 8.35 -6.35
N ILE A 13 4.07 7.36 -6.81
CA ILE A 13 2.82 7.59 -7.55
C ILE A 13 1.78 8.25 -6.66
N LEU A 14 1.61 7.76 -5.42
CA LEU A 14 0.69 8.34 -4.45
C LEU A 14 1.05 9.79 -4.12
N ILE A 15 2.33 10.10 -3.90
CA ILE A 15 2.81 11.49 -3.71
C ILE A 15 2.48 12.35 -4.93
N ALA A 16 2.80 11.86 -6.14
CA ALA A 16 2.59 12.62 -7.36
C ALA A 16 1.11 12.97 -7.57
N ARG A 17 0.19 12.06 -7.19
CA ARG A 17 -1.25 12.26 -7.32
C ARG A 17 -1.84 13.12 -6.20
N HIS A 18 -1.49 12.84 -4.94
CA HIS A 18 -2.19 13.38 -3.78
C HIS A 18 -1.43 14.50 -3.05
N ARG A 19 -0.12 14.66 -3.29
CA ARG A 19 0.74 15.67 -2.65
C ARG A 19 0.73 15.60 -1.11
N VAL A 20 0.81 14.39 -0.57
CA VAL A 20 0.75 14.08 0.87
C VAL A 20 2.13 13.79 1.46
N PRO A 21 2.32 13.94 2.78
CA PRO A 21 3.53 13.50 3.46
C PRO A 21 3.67 11.96 3.44
N VAL A 22 4.88 11.47 3.69
CA VAL A 22 5.18 10.04 3.82
C VAL A 22 5.82 9.78 5.16
N PHE A 23 5.30 8.77 5.86
CA PHE A 23 5.84 8.27 7.11
C PHE A 23 6.29 6.83 6.90
N ARG A 24 7.51 6.52 7.34
CA ARG A 24 8.06 5.17 7.27
C ARG A 24 8.08 4.57 8.67
N ARG A 25 6.96 3.98 9.06
CA ARG A 25 6.72 3.33 10.36
C ARG A 25 5.53 2.38 10.20
N ASP A 26 5.31 1.55 11.22
CA ASP A 26 4.08 0.75 11.31
C ASP A 26 2.85 1.68 11.42
N PRO A 27 1.73 1.34 10.76
CA PRO A 27 0.48 2.06 10.89
C PRO A 27 -0.12 1.81 12.28
N THR A 28 -0.97 2.72 12.74
CA THR A 28 -1.86 2.46 13.88
C THR A 28 -3.14 1.76 13.41
N ASP A 29 -3.88 1.15 14.34
CA ASP A 29 -5.19 0.55 14.03
C ASP A 29 -6.16 1.59 13.44
N ASP A 30 -6.18 2.81 13.99
CA ASP A 30 -6.98 3.92 13.45
C ASP A 30 -6.61 4.28 12.00
N GLU A 31 -5.32 4.19 11.64
CA GLU A 31 -4.85 4.46 10.27
C GLU A 31 -5.24 3.34 9.30
N LEU A 32 -5.32 2.08 9.76
CA LEU A 32 -5.79 0.95 8.95
C LEU A 32 -7.28 1.04 8.62
N ASP A 33 -8.06 1.76 9.42
CA ASP A 33 -9.50 1.98 9.23
C ASP A 33 -9.83 3.33 8.56
N ASP A 34 -8.84 4.20 8.35
CA ASP A 34 -9.00 5.51 7.72
C ASP A 34 -8.62 5.48 6.22
N ALA A 35 -9.62 5.48 5.35
CA ALA A 35 -9.42 5.48 3.90
C ALA A 35 -8.65 6.70 3.36
N SER A 36 -8.48 7.76 4.14
CA SER A 36 -7.65 8.93 3.78
C SER A 36 -6.15 8.69 4.00
N VAL A 37 -5.78 7.62 4.71
CA VAL A 37 -4.39 7.19 4.94
C VAL A 37 -4.10 5.98 4.07
N ALA A 38 -3.16 6.12 3.14
CA ALA A 38 -2.70 4.98 2.34
C ALA A 38 -1.61 4.20 3.08
N VAL A 39 -1.84 2.90 3.28
CA VAL A 39 -0.87 1.98 3.90
C VAL A 39 -0.34 1.03 2.83
N VAL A 40 0.97 0.94 2.70
CA VAL A 40 1.64 0.20 1.60
C VAL A 40 2.60 -0.82 2.19
N ASP A 41 2.42 -2.08 1.80
CA ASP A 41 3.30 -3.24 2.09
C ASP A 41 3.42 -3.68 3.58
N ILE A 42 2.68 -3.06 4.51
CA ILE A 42 2.79 -3.33 5.96
C ILE A 42 1.45 -3.34 6.72
N GLY A 43 0.31 -3.32 6.02
CA GLY A 43 -1.02 -3.14 6.61
C GLY A 43 -1.72 -4.42 7.07
N GLY A 44 -1.13 -5.59 6.82
CA GLY A 44 -1.68 -6.88 7.22
C GLY A 44 -2.87 -7.35 6.38
N SER A 45 -3.31 -6.58 5.38
CA SER A 45 -4.37 -6.95 4.45
C SER A 45 -4.39 -6.06 3.21
N HIS A 46 -4.93 -6.58 2.11
CA HIS A 46 -5.32 -5.77 0.97
C HIS A 46 -6.80 -5.41 1.05
N ASP A 47 -7.09 -4.12 1.22
CA ASP A 47 -8.44 -3.56 1.13
C ASP A 47 -8.38 -2.18 0.46
N PRO A 48 -8.64 -2.10 -0.86
CA PRO A 48 -8.65 -0.83 -1.60
C PRO A 48 -9.68 0.17 -1.09
N ALA A 49 -10.76 -0.26 -0.43
CA ALA A 49 -11.78 0.65 0.09
C ALA A 49 -11.27 1.41 1.33
N LYS A 50 -10.27 0.86 2.00
CA LYS A 50 -9.56 1.47 3.14
C LYS A 50 -8.16 1.97 2.79
N SER A 51 -7.80 2.00 1.50
CA SER A 51 -6.46 2.39 1.05
C SER A 51 -5.32 1.52 1.62
N ASN A 52 -5.60 0.24 1.89
CA ASN A 52 -4.63 -0.75 2.37
C ASN A 52 -4.12 -1.61 1.20
N PHE A 53 -2.82 -1.52 0.93
CA PHE A 53 -2.15 -2.17 -0.20
C PHE A 53 -1.04 -3.09 0.30
N ASP A 54 -1.43 -4.25 0.83
CA ASP A 54 -0.50 -5.27 1.34
C ASP A 54 -0.81 -6.65 0.73
N HIS A 55 0.19 -7.27 0.13
CA HIS A 55 0.06 -8.54 -0.58
C HIS A 55 0.56 -9.76 0.21
N HIS A 56 1.10 -9.59 1.42
CA HIS A 56 1.71 -10.67 2.21
C HIS A 56 0.72 -11.80 2.57
N HIS A 57 -0.58 -11.51 2.56
CA HIS A 57 -1.63 -12.43 3.00
C HIS A 57 -2.31 -13.17 1.85
N PHE A 58 -1.90 -12.94 0.61
CA PHE A 58 -2.46 -13.66 -0.53
C PHE A 58 -2.05 -15.12 -0.52
N ASP A 59 -2.96 -15.97 -1.02
CA ASP A 59 -2.70 -17.39 -1.20
C ASP A 59 -1.47 -17.60 -2.10
N ARG A 60 -0.77 -18.71 -1.85
CA ARG A 60 0.42 -19.09 -2.63
C ARG A 60 0.17 -19.11 -4.14
N GLU A 61 -1.03 -19.50 -4.55
CA GLU A 61 -1.42 -19.61 -5.96
C GLU A 61 -1.97 -18.29 -6.55
N HIS A 62 -2.06 -17.23 -5.73
CA HIS A 62 -2.44 -15.93 -6.23
C HIS A 62 -1.39 -15.43 -7.24
N PRO A 63 -1.81 -14.82 -8.36
CA PRO A 63 -0.86 -14.24 -9.32
C PRO A 63 0.16 -13.32 -8.63
N PRO A 64 1.45 -13.40 -8.98
CA PRO A 64 2.48 -12.56 -8.38
C PRO A 64 2.09 -11.08 -8.47
N THR A 65 1.89 -10.49 -7.31
CA THR A 65 1.41 -9.12 -7.15
C THR A 65 2.24 -8.47 -6.06
N CYS A 66 2.43 -7.16 -6.16
CA CYS A 66 3.29 -6.40 -5.27
C CYS A 66 2.63 -5.04 -4.98
N GLY A 67 3.15 -4.26 -4.03
CA GLY A 67 2.49 -3.02 -3.57
C GLY A 67 2.17 -2.03 -4.69
N LEU A 68 3.09 -1.90 -5.66
CA LEU A 68 2.88 -1.07 -6.84
C LEU A 68 1.70 -1.52 -7.70
N SER A 69 1.58 -2.83 -7.96
CA SER A 69 0.49 -3.38 -8.76
C SER A 69 -0.86 -3.11 -8.12
N LEU A 70 -0.97 -3.25 -6.79
CA LEU A 70 -2.20 -3.00 -6.05
C LEU A 70 -2.61 -1.52 -6.10
N VAL A 71 -1.65 -0.61 -5.93
CA VAL A 71 -1.90 0.83 -6.05
C VAL A 71 -2.36 1.19 -7.47
N LEU A 72 -1.70 0.65 -8.51
CA LEU A 72 -2.09 0.92 -9.90
C LEU A 72 -3.49 0.38 -10.21
N GLN A 73 -3.81 -0.83 -9.77
CA GLN A 73 -5.15 -1.41 -9.94
C GLN A 73 -6.24 -0.53 -9.30
N HIS A 74 -5.97 0.07 -8.15
CA HIS A 74 -6.91 0.99 -7.49
C HIS A 74 -7.08 2.32 -8.24
N LEU A 75 -6.01 2.83 -8.86
CA LEU A 75 -6.03 4.13 -9.54
C LEU A 75 -6.64 4.10 -10.96
N GLY A 76 -6.80 2.90 -11.54
CA GLY A 76 -7.27 2.66 -12.92
C GLY A 76 -6.18 2.83 -13.97
#